data_AF-A0A4Y9PP04-F1
#
_entry.id   AF-A0A4Y9PP04-F1
#
_cell.length_a   1.000
_cell.length_b   1.000
_cell.length_c   1.000
_cell.angle_alpha   90.00
_cell.angle_beta   90.00
_cell.angle_gamma   90.00
#
_symmetry.space_group_name_H-M   'P 1'
#
loop_
_entity.id
_entity.type
_entity.pdbx_description
1 polymer ?
#
loop_
_entity_poly.entity_id
_entity_poly.type
_entity_poly.pdbx_seq_one_letter_code
_entity_poly.pdbx_strand_id
1 'polypeptide(L)'
;MAILGDPLPCLRDLRARPEAESFTDVADVQGGHSGAVVGVDATAAGSRAELRGHLRCIGDLGEELCRRLPALEHLILLIDRVALPAEDVRRECDTAARRIHTRLEQAGGRSVIVTALLTDGCDDYARLADRVLARSRQAESLDAGVALLWREIARTPIGRVAANDYV
;
A
#
# COMPACT_ATOMS: atom_id res chain seq x y z
N MET A 1 2.73 -13.12 2.02
CA MET A 1 2.72 -11.66 1.88
C MET A 1 3.46 -11.10 3.08
N ALA A 2 4.43 -10.21 2.84
CA ALA A 2 5.15 -9.55 3.90
C ALA A 2 4.34 -8.37 4.46
N ILE A 3 4.37 -8.14 5.76
CA ILE A 3 3.73 -7.00 6.44
C ILE A 3 4.79 -6.25 7.25
N LEU A 4 4.90 -4.95 7.00
CA LEU A 4 5.88 -4.05 7.62
C LEU A 4 5.25 -2.71 8.02
N GLY A 5 6.05 -1.85 8.64
CA GLY A 5 5.68 -0.48 8.97
C GLY A 5 4.93 -0.39 10.30
N ASP A 6 4.14 0.67 10.45
CA ASP A 6 3.53 1.03 11.73
C ASP A 6 2.51 -0.03 12.21
N PRO A 7 2.40 -0.25 13.53
CA PRO A 7 1.42 -1.17 14.10
C PRO A 7 0.01 -0.57 14.10
N LEU A 8 -0.60 -0.49 12.91
CA LEU A 8 -1.95 0.02 12.74
C LEU A 8 -3.02 -1.00 13.17
N PRO A 9 -4.16 -0.56 13.73
CA PRO A 9 -5.27 -1.45 14.06
C PRO A 9 -5.81 -2.22 12.85
N CYS A 10 -5.86 -1.57 11.69
CA CYS A 10 -6.36 -2.14 10.44
C CYS A 10 -5.51 -3.32 9.93
N LEU A 11 -4.27 -3.47 10.40
CA LEU A 11 -3.40 -4.59 10.05
C LEU A 11 -3.66 -5.85 10.89
N ARG A 12 -4.37 -5.76 12.02
CA ARG A 12 -4.53 -6.89 12.94
C ARG A 12 -5.13 -8.12 12.27
N ASP A 13 -6.24 -7.94 11.55
CA ASP A 13 -6.96 -9.05 10.92
C ASP A 13 -6.22 -9.60 9.69
N LEU A 14 -5.33 -8.79 9.11
CA LEU A 14 -4.41 -9.21 8.05
C LEU A 14 -3.25 -10.06 8.59
N ARG A 15 -2.67 -9.65 9.72
CA ARG A 15 -1.60 -10.41 10.43
C ARG A 15 -2.07 -11.77 10.94
N ALA A 16 -3.38 -11.91 11.19
CA ALA A 16 -3.97 -13.19 11.59
C ALA A 16 -4.08 -14.21 10.44
N ARG A 17 -3.80 -13.81 9.18
CA ARG A 17 -3.90 -14.71 8.03
C ARG A 17 -2.67 -15.62 7.95
N PRO A 18 -2.84 -16.91 7.62
CA PRO A 18 -1.74 -17.86 7.58
C PRO A 18 -0.71 -17.53 6.48
N GLU A 19 -1.10 -16.79 5.43
CA GLU A 19 -0.18 -16.41 4.36
C GLU A 19 0.51 -15.05 4.63
N ALA A 20 0.24 -14.42 5.77
CA ALA A 20 0.83 -13.15 6.17
C ALA A 20 1.99 -13.38 7.14
N GLU A 21 3.12 -12.76 6.85
CA GLU A 21 4.30 -12.78 7.72
C GLU A 21 4.66 -11.34 8.09
N SER A 22 4.83 -11.07 9.39
CA SER A 22 5.10 -9.74 9.91
C SER A 22 6.58 -9.57 10.20
N PHE A 23 7.14 -8.46 9.72
CA PHE A 23 8.53 -8.10 9.92
C PHE A 23 8.61 -6.73 10.61
N THR A 24 9.57 -6.58 11.51
CA THR A 24 9.80 -5.31 12.21
C THR A 24 10.77 -4.42 11.43
N ASP A 25 11.74 -5.02 10.75
CA ASP A 25 12.70 -4.34 9.89
C ASP A 25 12.62 -4.89 8.47
N VAL A 26 12.79 -4.02 7.47
CA VAL A 26 12.96 -4.44 6.08
C VAL A 26 14.19 -5.35 5.93
N ALA A 27 15.17 -5.20 6.81
CA ALA A 27 16.36 -6.03 6.89
C ALA A 27 16.04 -7.52 7.05
N ASP A 28 14.96 -7.83 7.76
CA ASP A 28 14.59 -9.19 8.13
C ASP A 28 13.69 -9.84 7.08
N VAL A 29 13.22 -9.07 6.10
CA VAL A 29 12.34 -9.57 5.04
C VAL A 29 13.10 -10.52 4.14
N GLN A 30 12.62 -11.76 4.08
CA GLN A 30 13.19 -12.84 3.29
C GLN A 30 12.07 -13.66 2.62
N GLY A 31 12.44 -14.54 1.71
CA GLY A 31 11.51 -15.47 1.06
C GLY A 31 10.94 -14.99 -0.27
N GLY A 32 9.94 -15.72 -0.76
CA GLY A 32 9.34 -15.54 -2.09
C GLY A 32 7.99 -14.83 -2.07
N HIS A 33 7.86 -13.74 -1.31
CA HIS A 33 6.59 -13.02 -1.23
C HIS A 33 6.31 -12.22 -2.51
N SER A 34 5.15 -12.45 -3.13
CA SER A 34 4.68 -11.67 -4.29
C SER A 34 3.95 -10.37 -3.92
N GLY A 35 3.60 -10.20 -2.65
CA GLY A 35 2.98 -8.98 -2.13
C GLY A 35 3.62 -8.54 -0.83
N ALA A 36 3.72 -7.22 -0.66
CA ALA A 36 4.12 -6.56 0.58
C ALA A 36 3.08 -5.50 0.97
N VAL A 37 2.79 -5.42 2.27
CA VAL A 37 1.91 -4.43 2.86
C VAL A 37 2.72 -3.60 3.84
N VAL A 38 2.64 -2.27 3.70
CA VAL A 38 3.30 -1.32 4.61
C VAL A 38 2.22 -0.51 5.32
N GLY A 39 2.16 -0.63 6.64
CA GLY A 39 1.36 0.25 7.50
C GLY A 39 2.03 1.61 7.64
N VAL A 40 1.25 2.68 7.51
CA VAL A 40 1.69 4.07 7.57
C VAL A 40 0.78 4.85 8.51
N ASP A 41 1.28 5.19 9.68
CA ASP A 41 0.60 6.09 10.61
C ASP A 41 0.86 7.54 10.19
N ALA A 42 -0.17 8.19 9.66
CA ALA A 42 -0.10 9.57 9.18
C ALA A 42 -0.42 10.61 10.27
N THR A 43 -0.55 10.22 11.54
CA THR A 43 -0.92 11.13 12.65
C THR A 43 0.00 12.35 12.74
N ALA A 44 1.31 12.15 12.50
CA ALA A 44 2.32 13.21 12.58
C ALA A 44 2.34 14.16 11.36
N ALA A 45 1.63 13.83 10.28
CA ALA A 45 1.60 14.64 9.07
C ALA A 45 0.50 15.71 9.16
N GLY A 46 0.79 16.81 9.84
CA GLY A 46 -0.12 17.95 10.00
C GLY A 46 -0.27 18.81 8.73
N SER A 47 0.61 18.63 7.75
CA SER A 47 0.62 19.37 6.49
C SER A 47 0.89 18.46 5.28
N ARG A 48 0.49 18.94 4.09
CA ARG A 48 0.79 18.23 2.82
C ARG A 48 2.30 18.07 2.59
N ALA A 49 3.12 19.00 3.08
CA ALA A 49 4.57 18.94 2.95
C ALA A 49 5.15 17.77 3.77
N GLU A 50 4.69 17.61 5.01
CA GLU A 50 5.09 16.51 5.89
C GLU A 50 4.59 15.16 5.35
N LEU A 51 3.34 15.09 4.88
CA LEU A 51 2.79 13.89 4.25
C LEU A 51 3.65 13.46 3.05
N ARG A 52 4.01 14.38 2.16
CA ARG A 52 4.92 14.09 1.03
C ARG A 52 6.30 13.64 1.49
N GLY A 53 6.81 14.18 2.60
CA GLY A 53 8.04 13.72 3.23
C GLY A 53 7.95 12.25 3.62
N HIS A 54 6.89 11.89 4.34
CA HIS A 54 6.63 10.53 4.78
C HIS A 54 6.48 9.57 3.59
N LEU A 55 5.68 9.93 2.59
CA LEU A 55 5.46 9.12 1.38
C LEU A 55 6.75 8.92 0.56
N ARG A 56 7.70 9.85 0.60
CA ARG A 56 9.03 9.65 -0.02
C ARG A 56 9.85 8.59 0.72
N CYS A 57 9.89 8.62 2.05
CA CYS A 57 10.59 7.61 2.84
C CYS A 57 10.01 6.20 2.60
N ILE A 58 8.69 6.10 2.41
CA ILE A 58 8.03 4.85 2.02
C ILE A 58 8.46 4.39 0.63
N GLY A 59 8.72 5.31 -0.30
CA GLY A 59 9.31 4.99 -1.60
C GLY A 59 10.69 4.35 -1.49
N ASP A 60 11.55 4.87 -0.60
CA ASP A 60 12.87 4.30 -0.35
C ASP A 60 12.76 2.89 0.29
N LEU A 61 11.79 2.70 1.20
CA LEU A 61 11.45 1.37 1.74
C LEU A 61 10.98 0.41 0.65
N GLY A 62 10.15 0.88 -0.28
CA GLY A 62 9.66 0.10 -1.42
C GLY A 62 10.79 -0.41 -2.32
N GLU A 63 11.82 0.41 -2.56
CA GLU A 63 13.02 0.01 -3.31
C GLU A 63 13.81 -1.08 -2.60
N GLU A 64 14.00 -0.94 -1.28
CA GLU A 64 14.67 -1.96 -0.48
C GLU A 64 13.89 -3.28 -0.52
N LEU A 65 12.56 -3.23 -0.40
CA LEU A 65 11.71 -4.41 -0.53
C LEU A 65 11.82 -5.06 -1.90
N CYS A 66 11.84 -4.28 -2.98
CA CYS A 66 12.00 -4.82 -4.33
C CYS A 66 13.36 -5.52 -4.52
N ARG A 67 14.43 -4.98 -3.91
CA ARG A 67 15.75 -5.61 -3.95
C ARG A 67 15.77 -6.94 -3.19
N ARG A 68 15.06 -7.02 -2.05
CA ARG A 68 15.02 -8.21 -1.19
C ARG A 68 14.03 -9.27 -1.63
N LEU A 69 12.97 -8.88 -2.33
CA LEU A 69 11.90 -9.76 -2.78
C LEU A 69 11.85 -9.78 -4.31
N PRO A 70 12.65 -10.63 -4.98
CA PRO A 70 12.60 -10.76 -6.43
C PRO A 70 11.26 -11.28 -6.98
N ALA A 71 10.33 -11.74 -6.14
CA ALA A 71 9.01 -12.14 -6.58
C ALA A 71 7.96 -11.04 -6.40
N LEU A 72 8.33 -9.86 -5.86
CA LEU A 72 7.39 -8.80 -5.50
C LEU A 72 6.70 -8.24 -6.74
N GLU A 73 5.37 -8.31 -6.74
CA GLU A 73 4.48 -7.79 -7.78
C GLU A 73 3.57 -6.68 -7.23
N HIS A 74 3.25 -6.73 -5.92
CA HIS A 74 2.33 -5.79 -5.28
C HIS A 74 2.94 -5.13 -4.06
N LEU A 75 2.96 -3.80 -4.06
CA LEU A 75 3.26 -2.98 -2.89
C LEU A 75 1.98 -2.23 -2.48
N ILE A 76 1.42 -2.61 -1.33
CA ILE A 76 0.18 -2.03 -0.81
C ILE A 76 0.51 -1.17 0.42
N LEU A 77 0.16 0.11 0.38
CA LEU A 77 0.32 1.03 1.49
C LEU A 77 -1.02 1.17 2.21
N LEU A 78 -1.09 0.83 3.50
CA LEU A 78 -2.24 1.12 4.34
C LEU A 78 -1.96 2.38 5.14
N ILE A 79 -2.69 3.45 4.82
CA ILE A 79 -2.48 4.77 5.41
C ILE A 79 -3.68 5.06 6.31
N ASP A 80 -3.41 5.35 7.58
CA ASP A 80 -4.44 5.56 8.59
C ASP A 80 -4.14 6.82 9.42
N ARG A 81 -5.14 7.29 10.16
CA ARG A 81 -5.05 8.40 11.12
C ARG A 81 -4.58 9.71 10.48
N VAL A 82 -5.14 10.04 9.33
CA VAL A 82 -4.74 11.26 8.61
C VAL A 82 -5.38 12.50 9.25
N ALA A 83 -4.57 13.54 9.48
CA ALA A 83 -5.06 14.81 10.02
C ALA A 83 -5.64 15.77 8.96
N LEU A 84 -5.42 15.45 7.68
CA LEU A 84 -5.80 16.27 6.53
C LEU A 84 -7.09 15.77 5.88
N PRO A 85 -7.79 16.60 5.07
CA PRO A 85 -8.96 16.15 4.32
C PRO A 85 -8.65 14.95 3.44
N ALA A 86 -9.50 13.92 3.47
CA ALA A 86 -9.25 12.64 2.79
C ALA A 86 -8.92 12.78 1.29
N GLU A 87 -9.57 13.71 0.58
CA GLU A 87 -9.29 13.94 -0.85
C GLU A 87 -7.91 14.56 -1.11
N ASP A 88 -7.44 15.42 -0.20
CA ASP A 88 -6.11 16.01 -0.31
C ASP A 88 -5.04 14.94 -0.08
N VAL A 89 -5.24 14.10 0.95
CA VAL A 89 -4.36 12.97 1.24
C VAL A 89 -4.37 12.01 0.06
N ARG A 90 -5.55 11.64 -0.45
CA ARG A 90 -5.71 10.73 -1.59
C ARG A 90 -4.91 11.22 -2.80
N ARG A 91 -4.98 12.51 -3.13
CA ARG A 91 -4.23 13.09 -4.25
C ARG A 91 -2.71 13.01 -4.06
N GLU A 92 -2.22 13.28 -2.86
CA GLU A 92 -0.79 13.17 -2.55
C GLU A 92 -0.34 11.70 -2.56
N CYS A 93 -1.16 10.79 -2.05
CA CYS A 93 -0.93 9.35 -2.11
C CYS A 93 -0.95 8.81 -3.54
N ASP A 94 -1.84 9.28 -4.41
CA ASP A 94 -1.91 8.87 -5.81
C ASP A 94 -0.64 9.30 -6.55
N THR A 95 -0.25 10.57 -6.34
CA THR A 95 1.01 11.10 -6.88
C THR A 95 2.22 10.31 -6.38
N ALA A 96 2.24 9.94 -5.10
CA ALA A 96 3.31 9.14 -4.53
C ALA A 96 3.31 7.71 -5.08
N ALA A 97 2.16 7.04 -5.15
CA ALA A 97 2.04 5.68 -5.67
C ALA A 97 2.56 5.58 -7.10
N ARG A 98 2.16 6.50 -7.98
CA ARG A 98 2.69 6.59 -9.36
C ARG A 98 4.20 6.81 -9.39
N ARG A 99 4.71 7.73 -8.56
CA ARG A 99 6.16 8.00 -8.49
C ARG A 99 6.96 6.81 -8.00
N ILE A 100 6.47 6.11 -6.97
CA ILE A 100 7.10 4.90 -6.45
C ILE A 100 7.10 3.85 -7.56
N HIS A 101 5.96 3.58 -8.18
CA HIS A 101 5.84 2.64 -9.29
C HIS A 101 6.88 2.93 -10.40
N THR A 102 6.91 4.16 -10.93
CA THR A 102 7.86 4.54 -11.99
C THR A 102 9.32 4.40 -11.53
N ARG A 103 9.63 4.75 -10.29
CA ARG A 103 10.98 4.63 -9.74
C ARG A 103 11.42 3.17 -9.63
N LEU A 104 10.54 2.29 -9.15
CA LEU A 104 10.79 0.84 -9.07
C LEU A 104 11.00 0.23 -10.46
N GLU A 105 10.18 0.63 -11.43
CA GLU A 105 10.31 0.18 -12.82
C GLU A 105 11.67 0.60 -13.42
N GLN A 106 12.09 1.84 -13.19
CA GLN A 106 13.38 2.35 -13.68
C GLN A 106 14.58 1.68 -13.00
N ALA A 107 14.50 1.37 -11.71
CA ALA A 107 15.61 0.80 -10.95
C ALA A 107 15.80 -0.70 -11.21
N GLY A 108 14.69 -1.45 -11.39
CA GLY A 108 14.71 -2.91 -11.45
C GLY A 108 14.29 -3.52 -12.79
N GLY A 109 13.79 -2.72 -13.73
CA GLY A 109 13.23 -3.20 -15.00
C GLY A 109 11.97 -4.05 -14.83
N ARG A 110 11.28 -3.94 -13.69
CA ARG A 110 10.11 -4.76 -13.33
C ARG A 110 8.99 -3.86 -12.83
N SER A 111 7.79 -4.14 -13.32
CA SER A 111 6.58 -3.41 -12.93
C SER A 111 6.07 -3.95 -11.60
N VAL A 112 6.13 -3.11 -10.55
CA VAL A 112 5.49 -3.39 -9.27
C VAL A 112 4.26 -2.51 -9.15
N ILE A 113 3.10 -3.11 -8.92
CA ILE A 113 1.84 -2.40 -8.73
C ILE A 113 1.85 -1.75 -7.36
N VAL A 114 1.69 -0.44 -7.31
CA VAL A 114 1.63 0.32 -6.06
C VAL A 114 0.19 0.74 -5.78
N THR A 115 -0.38 0.26 -4.68
CA THR A 115 -1.75 0.62 -4.26
C THR A 115 -1.71 1.29 -2.89
N ALA A 116 -2.06 2.58 -2.82
CA ALA A 116 -2.25 3.27 -1.55
C ALA A 116 -3.73 3.20 -1.14
N LEU A 117 -4.01 2.73 0.08
CA LEU A 117 -5.36 2.64 0.63
C LEU A 117 -5.44 3.52 1.87
N LEU A 118 -6.31 4.53 1.83
CA LEU A 118 -6.64 5.34 2.99
C LEU A 118 -7.73 4.60 3.77
N THR A 119 -7.41 4.21 5.00
CA THR A 119 -8.26 3.38 5.86
C THR A 119 -9.07 4.17 6.87
N ASP A 120 -8.96 5.50 6.89
CA ASP A 120 -9.76 6.36 7.76
C ASP A 120 -11.26 6.11 7.58
N GLY A 121 -11.94 5.94 8.72
CA GLY A 121 -13.36 5.58 8.74
C GLY A 121 -13.66 4.13 8.36
N CYS A 122 -12.65 3.25 8.31
CA CYS A 122 -12.88 1.82 8.14
C CYS A 122 -13.54 1.20 9.37
N ASP A 123 -14.67 0.57 9.13
CA ASP A 123 -15.58 -0.05 10.10
C ASP A 123 -15.53 -1.59 10.07
N ASP A 124 -14.87 -2.18 9.08
CA ASP A 124 -14.77 -3.62 8.84
C ASP A 124 -13.34 -4.01 8.42
N TYR A 125 -12.45 -4.17 9.40
CA TYR A 125 -11.04 -4.54 9.18
C TYR A 125 -10.86 -5.97 8.64
N ALA A 126 -11.78 -6.88 8.93
CA ALA A 126 -11.75 -8.23 8.38
C ALA A 126 -11.94 -8.20 6.85
N ARG A 127 -12.92 -7.42 6.38
CA ARG A 127 -13.14 -7.20 4.95
C ARG A 127 -11.99 -6.43 4.31
N LEU A 128 -11.44 -5.41 4.97
CA LEU A 128 -10.25 -4.73 4.49
C LEU A 128 -9.10 -5.73 4.26
N ALA A 129 -8.85 -6.61 5.23
CA ALA A 129 -7.84 -7.65 5.11
C ALA A 129 -8.11 -8.59 3.93
N ASP A 130 -9.35 -9.02 3.72
CA ASP A 130 -9.73 -9.83 2.54
C ASP A 130 -9.48 -9.08 1.23
N ARG A 131 -9.78 -7.78 1.17
CA ARG A 131 -9.53 -6.95 -0.02
C ARG A 131 -8.04 -6.80 -0.33
N VAL A 132 -7.24 -6.52 0.69
CA VAL A 132 -5.78 -6.39 0.57
C VAL A 132 -5.16 -7.70 0.09
N LEU A 133 -5.55 -8.82 0.69
CA LEU A 133 -5.07 -10.14 0.30
C LEU A 133 -5.51 -10.53 -1.12
N ALA A 134 -6.74 -10.21 -1.51
CA ALA A 134 -7.21 -10.43 -2.87
C ALA A 134 -6.43 -9.58 -3.88
N ARG A 135 -6.12 -8.32 -3.54
CA ARG A 135 -5.31 -7.43 -4.37
C ARG A 135 -3.89 -7.97 -4.55
N SER A 136 -3.24 -8.43 -3.49
CA SER A 136 -1.88 -8.97 -3.56
C SER A 136 -1.76 -10.26 -4.38
N ARG A 137 -2.88 -10.87 -4.76
CA ARG A 137 -2.96 -12.10 -5.59
C ARG A 137 -3.42 -11.80 -7.01
N GLN A 138 -3.82 -10.57 -7.28
CA GLN A 138 -4.32 -10.20 -8.60
C GLN A 138 -3.17 -10.23 -9.60
N ALA A 139 -3.41 -10.76 -10.80
CA ALA A 139 -2.44 -10.65 -11.88
C ALA A 139 -2.20 -9.17 -12.25
N GLU A 140 -1.10 -8.90 -12.96
CA GLU A 140 -0.77 -7.57 -13.44
C GLU A 140 -1.98 -6.87 -14.08
N SER A 141 -2.18 -5.61 -13.72
CA SER A 141 -3.30 -4.79 -14.14
C SER A 141 -2.78 -3.41 -14.57
N LEU A 142 -3.55 -2.71 -15.41
CA LEU A 142 -3.15 -1.46 -16.06
C LEU A 142 -2.99 -0.29 -15.08
N ASP A 143 -3.45 -0.45 -13.83
CA ASP A 143 -3.49 0.54 -12.75
C ASP A 143 -2.23 0.49 -11.88
N ALA A 144 -1.07 0.72 -12.50
CA ALA A 144 0.22 0.45 -11.88
C ALA A 144 0.59 1.33 -10.65
N GLY A 145 -0.13 2.43 -10.42
CA GLY A 145 0.05 3.31 -9.26
C GLY A 145 -1.20 4.10 -8.91
N VAL A 146 -1.96 3.68 -7.90
CA VAL A 146 -3.28 4.26 -7.57
C VAL A 146 -3.45 4.52 -6.07
N ALA A 147 -4.20 5.56 -5.71
CA ALA A 147 -4.71 5.75 -4.34
C ALA A 147 -6.24 5.70 -4.24
N LEU A 148 -6.72 4.87 -3.32
CA LEU A 148 -8.14 4.64 -3.08
C LEU A 148 -8.50 4.87 -1.61
N LEU A 149 -9.76 5.20 -1.37
CA LEU A 149 -10.37 5.32 -0.06
C LEU A 149 -11.08 4.03 0.32
N TRP A 150 -11.13 3.72 1.61
CA TRP A 150 -11.91 2.58 2.13
C TRP A 150 -13.33 2.54 1.58
N ARG A 151 -14.03 3.69 1.60
CA ARG A 151 -15.43 3.81 1.14
C ARG A 151 -15.64 3.36 -0.31
N GLU A 152 -14.63 3.48 -1.16
CA GLU A 152 -14.69 3.10 -2.58
C GLU A 152 -14.57 1.58 -2.73
N ILE A 153 -13.76 0.93 -1.89
CA ILE A 153 -13.44 -0.50 -1.96
C ILE A 153 -14.27 -1.37 -0.98
N ALA A 154 -15.04 -0.75 -0.09
CA ALA A 154 -15.88 -1.43 0.89
C ALA A 154 -16.88 -2.39 0.22
N ARG A 155 -17.40 -2.01 -0.95
CA ARG A 155 -18.36 -2.80 -1.73
C ARG A 155 -17.82 -3.29 -3.07
N THR A 156 -16.73 -2.71 -3.56
CA THR A 156 -16.18 -2.99 -4.89
C THR A 156 -14.75 -3.53 -4.78
N PRO A 157 -14.35 -4.56 -5.54
CA PRO A 157 -12.96 -5.02 -5.55
C PRO A 157 -11.99 -3.91 -5.97
N ILE A 158 -10.81 -3.85 -5.33
CA ILE A 158 -9.77 -2.83 -5.56
C ILE A 158 -9.46 -2.68 -7.06
N GLY A 159 -9.13 -3.77 -7.76
CA GLY A 159 -8.79 -3.72 -9.18
C GLY A 159 -9.91 -3.20 -10.08
N ARG A 160 -11.18 -3.34 -9.68
CA ARG A 160 -12.32 -2.79 -10.44
C ARG A 160 -12.50 -1.29 -10.20
N VAL A 161 -12.29 -0.83 -8.97
CA VAL A 161 -12.32 0.61 -8.65
C VAL A 161 -11.19 1.31 -9.38
N ALA A 162 -9.98 0.79 -9.24
CA ALA A 162 -8.81 1.38 -9.85
C ALA A 162 -8.91 1.40 -11.38
N ALA A 163 -9.38 0.34 -12.04
CA ALA A 163 -9.59 0.37 -13.49
C ALA A 163 -10.57 1.48 -13.97
N ASN A 164 -11.55 1.86 -13.15
CA ASN A 164 -12.50 2.92 -13.50
C ASN A 164 -11.94 4.33 -13.29
N ASP A 165 -11.00 4.52 -12.35
CA ASP A 165 -10.36 5.82 -12.11
C ASP A 165 -9.36 6.21 -13.22
N TYR A 166 -9.02 5.28 -14.11
CA TYR A 166 -8.13 5.49 -15.26
C TYR A 166 -8.85 5.71 -16.59
N VAL A 167 -10.20 5.77 -16.62
CA VAL A 167 -11.02 5.98 -17.83
C VAL A 167 -11.50 7.43 -17.95
#